data_AF-A0A142VVH3-F1
#
_entry.id   AF-A0A142VVH3-F1
#
_cell.length_a   1.000
_cell.length_b   1.000
_cell.length_c   1.000
_cell.angle_alpha   90.00
_cell.angle_beta   90.00
_cell.angle_gamma   90.00
#
_symmetry.space_group_name_H-M   'P 1'
#
loop_
_entity.id
_entity.type
_entity.pdbx_description
1 polymer ?
#
loop_
_entity_poly.entity_id
_entity_poly.type
_entity_poly.pdbx_seq_one_letter_code
_entity_poly.pdbx_strand_id
1 'polypeptide(L)'
;MSGQRSVKLTLGSVERVFCSYRELEDYAAQLTREMRTCEAQLQHDPRNVTLWQQLEEAAEYLGRVIEGMQLWIDAEDHRLTEDLEKISRLLADL
;
A
#
# COMPACT_ATOMS: atom_id res chain seq x y z
N MET A 1 -9.23 4.81 -23.37
CA MET A 1 -9.43 5.48 -22.07
C MET A 1 -8.25 5.13 -21.20
N SER A 2 -7.47 6.13 -20.77
CA SER A 2 -6.42 5.90 -19.76
C SER A 2 -7.13 5.60 -18.44
N GLY A 3 -7.25 4.31 -18.09
CA GLY A 3 -7.83 3.89 -16.83
C GLY A 3 -6.92 4.37 -15.71
N GLN A 4 -7.31 5.42 -15.00
CA GLN A 4 -6.56 5.92 -13.86
C GLN A 4 -6.55 4.82 -12.80
N ARG A 5 -5.37 4.23 -12.56
CA ARG A 5 -5.21 3.09 -11.69
C ARG A 5 -5.44 3.55 -10.25
N SER A 6 -6.22 2.79 -9.50
CA SER A 6 -6.36 3.02 -8.08
C SER A 6 -6.48 1.72 -7.30
N VAL A 7 -6.01 1.74 -6.06
CA VAL A 7 -6.18 0.67 -5.07
C VAL A 7 -7.05 1.22 -3.96
N LYS A 8 -8.15 0.54 -3.68
CA LYS A 8 -9.05 0.87 -2.58
C LYS A 8 -8.78 -0.07 -1.42
N LEU A 9 -8.41 0.48 -0.26
CA LEU A 9 -8.17 -0.26 0.96
C LEU A 9 -9.26 0.10 1.99
N THR A 10 -9.70 -0.91 2.74
CA THR A 10 -10.50 -0.71 3.95
C THR A 10 -9.55 -0.66 5.13
N LEU A 11 -9.53 0.43 5.89
CA LEU A 11 -8.66 0.68 7.04
C LEU A 11 -9.56 0.95 8.25
N GLY A 12 -9.78 -0.09 9.07
CA GLY A 12 -10.74 -0.03 10.17
C GLY A 12 -12.15 0.24 9.64
N SER A 13 -12.74 1.35 10.06
CA SER A 13 -14.06 1.80 9.58
C SER A 13 -14.02 2.73 8.36
N VAL A 14 -12.84 3.01 7.82
CA VAL A 14 -12.65 3.99 6.74
C VAL A 14 -12.22 3.30 5.45
N GLU A 15 -12.77 3.73 4.32
CA GLU A 15 -12.27 3.35 3.01
C GLU A 15 -11.35 4.44 2.47
N ARG A 16 -10.19 4.05 1.93
CA ARG A 16 -9.24 4.96 1.32
C ARG A 16 -8.86 4.50 -0.07
N VAL A 17 -8.78 5.43 -1.01
CA VAL A 17 -8.40 5.17 -2.39
C VAL A 17 -7.02 5.81 -2.63
N PHE A 18 -6.12 5.01 -3.20
CA PHE A 18 -4.77 5.42 -3.59
C PHE A 18 -4.70 5.38 -5.11
N CYS A 19 -4.30 6.48 -5.74
CA CYS A 19 -4.25 6.66 -7.18
C CYS A 19 -2.82 6.54 -7.75
N SER A 20 -1.84 6.24 -6.91
CA SER A 20 -0.48 5.91 -7.33
C SER A 20 0.23 5.01 -6.34
N TYR A 21 1.26 4.29 -6.82
CA TYR A 21 2.18 3.55 -5.96
C TYR A 21 2.87 4.46 -4.92
N ARG A 22 3.22 5.68 -5.34
CA ARG A 22 3.84 6.68 -4.45
C ARG A 22 2.94 7.07 -3.29
N GLU A 23 1.63 7.20 -3.50
CA GLU A 23 0.69 7.50 -2.41
C GLU A 23 0.63 6.35 -1.39
N LEU A 24 0.76 5.09 -1.85
CA LEU A 24 0.89 3.94 -0.94
C LEU A 24 2.21 4.03 -0.16
N GLU A 25 3.33 4.35 -0.81
CA GLU A 25 4.65 4.50 -0.16
C GLU A 25 4.65 5.61 0.89
N ASP A 26 4.12 6.78 0.54
CA ASP A 26 4.03 7.93 1.43
C ASP A 26 3.20 7.59 2.67
N TYR A 27 2.11 6.83 2.50
CA TYR A 27 1.26 6.41 3.61
C TYR A 27 1.90 5.30 4.46
N ALA A 28 2.57 4.32 3.85
CA ALA A 28 3.36 3.33 4.59
C ALA A 28 4.45 3.99 5.44
N ALA A 29 5.12 5.00 4.89
CA ALA A 29 6.12 5.78 5.61
C ALA A 29 5.51 6.59 6.77
N GLN A 30 4.30 7.12 6.59
CA GLN A 30 3.55 7.78 7.66
C GLN A 30 3.25 6.79 8.80
N LEU A 31 2.63 5.64 8.50
CA LEU A 31 2.29 4.61 9.49
C LEU A 31 3.53 4.14 10.25
N THR A 32 4.65 3.92 9.55
CA THR A 32 5.93 3.54 10.18
C THR A 32 6.43 4.60 11.17
N ARG A 33 6.25 5.89 10.87
CA ARG A 33 6.62 6.98 11.80
C ARG A 33 5.68 7.03 13.00
N GLU A 34 4.38 6.80 12.81
CA GLU A 34 3.38 6.74 13.88
C GLU A 34 3.69 5.58 14.83
N MET A 35 4.00 4.40 14.31
CA MET A 35 4.41 3.24 15.10
C MET A 35 5.64 3.54 15.95
N ARG A 36 6.71 4.09 15.35
CA ARG A 36 7.93 4.47 16.10
C ARG A 36 7.65 5.49 17.20
N THR A 37 6.72 6.41 16.97
CA THR A 37 6.32 7.41 17.96
C THR A 37 5.58 6.75 19.13
N CYS A 38 4.65 5.83 18.83
CA CYS A 38 3.95 5.06 19.87
C CYS A 38 4.92 4.20 20.68
N GLU A 39 5.83 3.48 20.01
CA GLU A 39 6.87 2.66 20.67
C GLU A 39 7.74 3.49 21.62
N ALA A 40 8.21 4.67 21.18
CA ALA A 40 9.01 5.56 22.01
C ALA A 40 8.24 6.04 23.25
N GLN A 41 6.94 6.35 23.11
CA GLN A 41 6.12 6.76 24.24
C GLN A 41 5.79 5.59 25.19
N LEU A 42 5.55 4.39 24.65
CA LEU A 42 5.31 3.17 25.42
C LEU A 42 6.53 2.74 26.24
N GLN A 43 7.75 3.07 25.81
CA GLN A 43 8.95 2.86 26.65
C GLN A 43 8.90 3.66 27.95
N HIS A 44 8.25 4.83 27.94
CA HIS A 44 8.09 5.69 29.11
C HIS A 44 6.83 5.37 29.92
N ASP A 45 5.73 4.98 29.26
CA ASP A 45 4.49 4.56 29.90
C ASP A 45 3.94 3.26 29.27
N PRO A 46 4.45 2.08 29.69
CA PRO A 46 4.06 0.80 29.11
C PRO A 46 2.61 0.40 29.41
N ARG A 47 1.95 1.06 30.36
CA ARG A 47 0.57 0.76 30.76
C ARG A 47 -0.45 1.58 29.97
N ASN A 48 0.00 2.45 29.08
CA ASN A 48 -0.88 3.26 28.25
C ASN A 48 -1.58 2.41 27.19
N VAL A 49 -2.79 1.97 27.50
CA VAL A 49 -3.62 1.13 26.62
C VAL A 49 -3.94 1.83 25.30
N THR A 50 -4.14 3.15 25.32
CA THR A 50 -4.45 3.93 24.11
C THR A 50 -3.28 3.90 23.12
N LEU A 51 -2.04 4.00 23.59
CA LEU A 51 -0.87 3.92 22.72
C LEU A 51 -0.67 2.52 22.15
N TRP A 52 -0.98 1.47 22.93
CA TRP A 52 -0.98 0.10 22.42
C TRP A 52 -2.01 -0.10 21.31
N GLN A 53 -3.22 0.43 21.48
CA GLN A 53 -4.27 0.37 20.45
C GLN A 53 -3.86 1.12 19.18
N GLN A 54 -3.26 2.30 19.30
CA GLN A 54 -2.74 3.06 18.15
C GLN A 54 -1.62 2.32 17.43
N LEU A 55 -0.72 1.67 18.17
CA LEU A 55 0.35 0.86 17.58
C LEU A 55 -0.21 -0.34 16.82
N GLU A 56 -1.20 -1.04 17.38
CA GLU A 56 -1.89 -2.16 16.74
C GLU A 56 -2.60 -1.72 15.45
N GLU A 57 -3.37 -0.63 15.51
CA GLU A 57 -4.09 -0.08 14.36
C GLU A 57 -3.14 0.35 13.24
N ALA A 58 -2.04 1.05 13.58
CA ALA A 58 -1.04 1.46 12.60
C ALA A 58 -0.33 0.26 11.95
N ALA A 59 -0.06 -0.81 12.71
CA ALA A 59 0.52 -2.04 12.19
C ALA A 59 -0.45 -2.77 11.26
N GLU A 60 -1.74 -2.87 11.62
CA GLU A 60 -2.77 -3.45 10.76
C GLU A 60 -2.87 -2.70 9.43
N TYR A 61 -2.94 -1.37 9.49
CA TYR A 61 -3.04 -0.54 8.30
C TYR A 61 -1.80 -0.65 7.42
N LEU A 62 -0.61 -0.78 8.01
CA LEU A 62 0.63 -0.98 7.26
C LEU A 62 0.60 -2.30 6.50
N GLY A 63 0.10 -3.38 7.12
CA GLY A 63 -0.09 -4.67 6.45
C GLY A 63 -0.99 -4.55 5.22
N ARG A 64 -2.14 -3.89 5.35
CA ARG A 64 -3.07 -3.66 4.24
C ARG A 64 -2.48 -2.79 3.12
N VAL A 65 -1.65 -1.80 3.47
CA VAL A 65 -0.95 -0.96 2.49
C VAL A 65 0.08 -1.77 1.72
N ILE A 66 0.83 -2.66 2.38
CA ILE A 66 1.79 -3.56 1.73
C ILE A 66 1.06 -4.52 0.77
N GLU A 67 -0.08 -5.09 1.17
CA GLU A 67 -0.92 -5.88 0.27
C GLU A 67 -1.38 -5.05 -0.94
N GLY A 68 -1.80 -3.81 -0.70
CA GLY A 68 -2.17 -2.86 -1.76
C GLY A 68 -1.02 -2.55 -2.72
N MET A 69 0.21 -2.43 -2.23
CA MET A 69 1.41 -2.27 -3.06
C MET A 69 1.67 -3.51 -3.92
N GLN A 70 1.53 -4.71 -3.37
CA GLN A 70 1.70 -5.95 -4.14
C GLN A 70 0.70 -6.02 -5.29
N LEU A 71 -0.58 -5.72 -5.04
CA LEU A 71 -1.61 -5.65 -6.09
C LEU A 71 -1.28 -4.61 -7.17
N TRP A 72 -0.61 -3.51 -6.78
CA TRP A 72 -0.13 -2.51 -7.72
C TRP A 72 1.03 -3.04 -8.59
N ILE A 73 1.94 -3.83 -8.01
CA ILE A 73 3.04 -4.41 -8.77
C ILE A 73 2.50 -5.49 -9.74
N ASP A 74 1.68 -6.41 -9.24
CA ASP A 74 1.20 -7.57 -10.01
C ASP A 74 0.44 -7.17 -11.28
N ALA A 75 -0.42 -6.15 -11.20
CA ALA A 75 -1.14 -5.68 -12.38
C ALA A 75 -0.31 -4.72 -13.28
N GLU A 76 0.85 -4.22 -12.82
CA GLU A 76 1.81 -3.56 -13.72
C GLU A 76 2.56 -4.62 -14.54
N ASP A 77 3.03 -5.67 -13.88
CA ASP A 77 3.75 -6.79 -14.51
C ASP A 77 2.88 -7.52 -15.54
N HIS A 78 1.60 -7.76 -15.22
CA HIS A 78 0.65 -8.35 -16.18
C HIS A 78 0.50 -7.48 -17.43
N ARG A 79 0.35 -6.16 -17.27
CA ARG A 79 0.20 -5.25 -18.42
C ARG A 79 1.47 -5.22 -19.28
N LEU A 80 2.64 -5.15 -18.63
CA LEU A 80 3.91 -5.17 -19.36
C LEU A 80 4.04 -6.47 -20.17
N THR A 81 3.62 -7.59 -19.60
CA THR A 81 3.59 -8.88 -20.29
C THR A 81 2.64 -8.85 -21.50
N GLU A 82 1.41 -8.35 -21.34
CA GLU A 82 0.46 -8.21 -22.45
C GLU A 82 0.97 -7.31 -23.57
N ASP A 83 1.63 -6.20 -23.23
CA ASP A 83 2.16 -5.27 -24.20
C ASP A 83 3.37 -5.86 -24.95
N LEU A 84 4.24 -6.61 -24.25
CA LEU A 84 5.31 -7.38 -24.88
C LEU A 84 4.75 -8.44 -25.84
N GLU A 85 3.73 -9.20 -25.43
CA GLU A 85 3.08 -10.19 -26.31
C GLU A 85 2.50 -9.57 -27.58
N LYS A 86 1.84 -8.40 -27.47
CA LYS A 86 1.32 -7.66 -28.63
C LYS A 86 2.45 -7.25 -29.57
N ILE A 87 3.54 -6.71 -29.04
CA ILE A 87 4.71 -6.32 -29.84
C ILE A 87 5.31 -7.55 -30.53
N SER A 88 5.48 -8.66 -29.82
CA SER A 88 6.02 -9.90 -30.39
C SER A 88 5.15 -10.43 -31.55
N ARG A 89 3.82 -10.37 -31.44
CA ARG A 89 2.92 -10.78 -32.53
C ARG A 89 3.06 -9.87 -33.75
N LEU A 90 3.09 -8.55 -33.55
CA LEU A 90 3.27 -7.59 -34.63
C LEU A 90 4.61 -7.77 -35.36
N LEU A 91 5.67 -8.15 -34.63
CA LEU A 91 6.98 -8.43 -35.23
C LEU A 91 7.03 -9.77 -35.97
N ALA A 92 6.22 -10.76 -35.56
CA ALA A 92 6.14 -12.06 -36.24
C ALA A 92 5.35 -12.01 -37.55
N ASP A 93 4.47 -11.03 -37.71
CA ASP A 93 3.67 -10.79 -38.92
C ASP A 93 4.39 -9.90 -39.97
N LEU A 94 5.65 -9.49 -39.71
CA LEU A 94 6.53 -8.73 -40.60
C LEU A 94 7.50 -9.62 -41.39
#